data_AF-A0A2V8PBC2-F1
#
_entry.id   AF-A0A2V8PBC2-F1
#
_cell.length_a   1.000
_cell.length_b   1.000
_cell.length_c   1.000
_cell.angle_alpha   90.00
_cell.angle_beta   90.00
_cell.angle_gamma   90.00
#
_symmetry.space_group_name_H-M   'P 1'
#
loop_
_entity.id
_entity.type
_entity.pdbx_description
1 polymer ?
#
loop_
_entity_poly.entity_id
_entity_poly.type
_entity_poly.pdbx_seq_one_letter_code
_entity_poly.pdbx_strand_id
1 'polypeptide(L)'
;MKHTISIGFAVGIALMCVSCMWSPESSFFSNFSSRQLVERNKYSAGLTCDPIGGGGGGAGSRAGGVGSGGMHFNSHKSDSFACRLKSDEAFDETRFFSSLKLDVERALHDNGAQITDSGSSGAASFYFAYALKNVRGRVQVSSTRMGTDYYDVHADLDETGN
;
A
#
# COMPACT_ATOMS: atom_id res chain seq x y z
N MET A 1 -39.40 33.05 -41.17
CA MET A 1 -38.38 33.39 -40.16
C MET A 1 -38.11 32.16 -39.32
N LYS A 2 -36.82 31.74 -39.20
CA LYS A 2 -36.19 31.16 -37.99
C LYS A 2 -36.70 29.77 -37.51
N HIS A 3 -35.89 28.74 -37.23
CA HIS A 3 -34.45 28.52 -37.18
C HIS A 3 -34.18 27.02 -37.41
N THR A 4 -33.16 26.74 -38.21
CA THR A 4 -32.36 25.51 -38.25
C THR A 4 -31.98 25.07 -36.84
N ILE A 5 -32.31 23.83 -36.46
CA ILE A 5 -31.84 23.22 -35.21
C ILE A 5 -30.81 22.14 -35.55
N SER A 6 -29.59 22.44 -35.11
CA SER A 6 -28.32 21.74 -35.27
C SER A 6 -28.38 20.22 -35.18
N ILE A 7 -27.99 19.56 -36.27
CA ILE A 7 -27.43 18.21 -36.28
C ILE A 7 -25.97 18.29 -35.76
N GLY A 8 -25.82 18.76 -34.53
CA GLY A 8 -24.51 19.13 -33.95
C GLY A 8 -24.33 18.67 -32.51
N PHE A 9 -25.15 17.73 -32.03
CA PHE A 9 -25.15 17.32 -30.62
C PHE A 9 -25.08 15.80 -30.39
N ALA A 10 -24.69 15.02 -31.41
CA ALA A 10 -24.57 13.56 -31.28
C ALA A 10 -23.12 13.05 -31.17
N VAL A 11 -22.10 13.93 -31.28
CA VAL A 11 -20.68 13.53 -31.29
C VAL A 11 -19.93 13.90 -30.00
N GLY A 12 -20.59 14.55 -29.04
CA GLY A 12 -19.95 15.03 -27.80
C GLY A 12 -19.97 14.05 -26.61
N ILE A 13 -20.78 12.98 -26.65
CA ILE A 13 -21.04 12.13 -25.46
C ILE A 13 -20.31 10.77 -25.53
N ALA A 14 -19.61 10.46 -26.63
CA ALA A 14 -18.90 9.18 -26.79
C ALA A 14 -17.49 9.14 -26.16
N LEU A 15 -16.98 10.24 -25.61
CA LEU A 15 -15.61 10.33 -25.08
C LEU A 15 -15.49 10.22 -23.55
N MET A 16 -16.59 9.94 -22.83
CA MET A 16 -16.59 9.79 -21.36
C MET A 16 -16.70 8.32 -20.89
N CYS A 17 -16.43 7.35 -21.77
CA CYS A 17 -16.52 5.91 -21.45
C CYS A 17 -15.17 5.18 -21.50
N VAL A 18 -14.04 5.87 -21.33
CA VAL A 18 -12.71 5.22 -21.40
C VAL A 18 -11.82 5.65 -20.24
N SER A 19 -12.26 5.43 -18.99
CA SER A 19 -11.31 5.42 -17.85
C SER A 19 -11.80 4.65 -16.62
N CYS A 20 -12.71 3.69 -16.76
CA CYS A 20 -12.74 2.59 -15.79
C CYS A 20 -11.60 1.61 -16.15
N MET A 21 -10.35 2.11 -16.15
CA MET A 21 -9.19 1.25 -16.08
C MET A 21 -9.30 0.57 -14.73
N TRP A 22 -9.88 -0.63 -14.70
CA TRP A 22 -9.75 -1.51 -13.55
C TRP A 22 -8.25 -1.67 -13.32
N SER A 23 -7.75 -1.09 -12.23
CA SER A 23 -6.41 -1.41 -11.75
C SER A 23 -6.36 -2.93 -11.59
N PRO A 24 -5.40 -3.62 -12.23
CA PRO A 24 -5.31 -5.06 -12.11
C PRO A 24 -4.80 -5.50 -10.72
N GLU A 25 -4.30 -4.52 -9.94
CA GLU A 25 -3.87 -4.67 -8.55
C GLU A 25 -5.04 -4.98 -7.61
N SER A 26 -4.71 -5.60 -6.48
CA SER A 26 -5.67 -5.83 -5.42
C SER A 26 -6.12 -4.53 -4.73
N SER A 27 -7.28 -4.61 -4.08
CA SER A 27 -7.73 -3.57 -3.15
C SER A 27 -6.78 -3.39 -1.96
N PHE A 28 -6.08 -4.46 -1.55
CA PHE A 28 -5.05 -4.37 -0.53
C PHE A 28 -3.89 -3.49 -1.00
N PHE A 29 -3.33 -3.75 -2.18
CA PHE A 29 -2.22 -2.99 -2.75
C PHE A 29 -2.56 -1.51 -2.94
N SER A 30 -3.74 -1.22 -3.47
CA SER A 30 -4.19 0.15 -3.73
C SER A 30 -4.38 0.96 -2.43
N ASN A 31 -4.88 0.32 -1.37
CA ASN A 31 -5.21 1.00 -0.11
C ASN A 31 -4.09 0.94 0.94
N PHE A 32 -3.05 0.14 0.72
CA PHE A 32 -1.96 0.01 1.68
C PHE A 32 -1.18 1.32 1.83
N SER A 33 -0.91 1.72 3.08
CA SER A 33 -0.08 2.87 3.44
C SER A 33 0.65 2.62 4.75
N SER A 34 1.98 2.80 4.74
CA SER A 34 2.86 2.75 5.91
C SER A 34 2.41 3.74 6.98
N ARG A 35 2.04 4.97 6.58
CA ARG A 35 1.49 6.00 7.48
C ARG A 35 0.25 5.51 8.21
N GLN A 36 -0.75 4.99 7.48
CA GLN A 36 -1.96 4.50 8.12
C GLN A 36 -1.69 3.31 9.04
N LEU A 37 -0.78 2.42 8.64
CA LEU A 37 -0.35 1.27 9.41
C LEU A 37 0.30 1.71 10.75
N VAL A 38 1.22 2.68 10.72
CA VAL A 38 1.85 3.23 11.92
C VAL A 38 0.84 3.98 12.79
N GLU A 39 0.01 4.83 12.20
CA GLU A 39 -1.00 5.62 12.93
C GLU A 39 -2.00 4.76 13.71
N ARG A 40 -2.41 3.60 13.16
CA ARG A 40 -3.29 2.65 13.87
C ARG A 40 -2.61 1.96 15.05
N ASN A 41 -1.29 1.84 15.04
CA ASN A 41 -0.51 1.06 16.00
C ASN A 41 0.36 1.90 16.94
N LYS A 42 0.45 3.22 16.74
CA LYS A 42 1.35 4.10 17.51
C LYS A 42 1.15 4.02 19.03
N TYR A 43 -0.10 3.87 19.47
CA TYR A 43 -0.43 3.80 20.90
C TYR A 43 -0.01 2.49 21.57
N SER A 44 0.16 1.39 20.81
CA SER A 44 0.56 0.10 21.41
C SER A 44 2.01 0.08 21.88
N ALA A 45 2.81 1.07 21.48
CA ALA A 45 4.26 1.13 21.71
C ALA A 45 4.78 2.48 22.24
N GLY A 46 3.91 3.42 22.63
CA GLY A 46 4.34 4.72 23.16
C GLY A 46 4.85 5.71 22.10
N LEU A 47 4.40 5.58 20.84
CA LEU A 47 4.78 6.49 19.75
C LEU A 47 3.82 7.69 19.67
N THR A 48 4.38 8.90 19.57
CA THR A 48 3.62 10.11 19.21
C THR A 48 4.08 10.58 17.84
N CYS A 49 3.32 10.25 16.80
CA CYS A 49 3.57 10.78 15.47
C CYS A 49 2.97 12.19 15.39
N ASP A 50 3.80 13.21 15.61
CA ASP A 50 3.38 14.60 15.40
C ASP A 50 3.17 14.83 13.90
N PRO A 51 2.06 15.50 13.50
CA PRO A 51 1.71 15.70 12.09
C PRO A 51 2.67 16.63 11.32
N ILE A 52 3.70 17.18 11.95
CA ILE A 52 4.47 18.34 11.44
C ILE A 52 5.75 17.94 10.67
N GLY A 53 6.18 16.67 10.66
CA GLY A 53 7.48 16.32 10.08
C GLY A 53 7.48 15.06 9.20
N GLY A 54 7.36 15.24 7.88
CA GLY A 54 8.16 14.50 6.89
C GLY A 54 7.68 13.13 6.39
N GLY A 55 7.20 13.12 5.14
CA GLY A 55 7.39 12.05 4.12
C GLY A 55 6.65 10.71 4.32
N GLY A 56 6.40 9.90 3.29
CA GLY A 56 6.64 10.02 1.85
C GLY A 56 5.40 9.65 1.04
N GLY A 57 5.31 10.16 -0.19
CA GLY A 57 4.33 9.66 -1.16
C GLY A 57 4.94 8.46 -1.87
N GLY A 58 4.30 7.30 -1.76
CA GLY A 58 4.80 6.10 -2.41
C GLY A 58 4.92 6.26 -3.93
N ALA A 59 6.12 6.01 -4.46
CA ALA A 59 6.37 5.95 -5.89
C ALA A 59 6.03 4.54 -6.38
N GLY A 60 4.86 4.38 -6.98
CA GLY A 60 4.46 3.14 -7.65
C GLY A 60 4.97 3.12 -9.09
N SER A 61 5.63 2.04 -9.50
CA SER A 61 5.96 1.80 -10.91
C SER A 61 5.15 0.62 -11.41
N ARG A 62 4.50 0.79 -12.57
CA ARG A 62 3.71 -0.25 -13.24
C ARG A 62 4.41 -0.63 -14.55
N ALA A 63 4.71 -1.91 -14.71
CA ALA A 63 5.17 -2.47 -15.97
C ALA A 63 4.17 -3.53 -16.43
N GLY A 64 3.54 -3.33 -17.59
CA GLY A 64 2.57 -4.25 -18.17
C GLY A 64 2.81 -4.42 -19.66
N GLY A 65 2.69 -5.66 -20.15
CA GLY A 65 2.86 -5.99 -21.57
C GLY A 65 1.64 -6.74 -22.08
N VAL A 66 1.09 -6.31 -23.22
CA VAL A 66 -0.01 -7.01 -23.90
C VAL A 66 0.62 -8.07 -24.82
N GLY A 67 0.74 -9.30 -24.32
CA GLY A 67 1.21 -10.45 -25.08
C GLY A 67 0.06 -11.38 -25.48
N SER A 68 0.32 -12.29 -26.44
CA SER A 68 -0.66 -13.25 -26.99
C SER A 68 -1.20 -14.30 -25.98
N GLY A 69 -0.92 -14.15 -24.67
CA GLY A 69 -1.26 -15.09 -23.60
C GLY A 69 -2.07 -14.51 -22.43
N GLY A 70 -2.54 -13.26 -22.51
CA GLY A 70 -3.24 -12.57 -21.42
C GLY A 70 -2.56 -11.24 -21.03
N MET A 71 -3.20 -10.47 -20.15
CA MET A 71 -2.68 -9.20 -19.65
C MET A 71 -1.83 -9.46 -18.41
N HIS A 72 -0.55 -9.76 -18.62
CA HIS A 72 0.40 -9.90 -17.51
C HIS A 72 0.77 -8.51 -16.97
N PHE A 73 0.73 -8.36 -15.65
CA PHE A 73 1.15 -7.13 -14.98
C PHE A 73 2.12 -7.40 -13.84
N ASN A 74 3.00 -6.44 -13.62
CA ASN A 74 3.84 -6.33 -12.45
C ASN A 74 3.73 -4.90 -11.89
N SER A 75 3.23 -4.80 -10.67
CA SER A 75 3.07 -3.55 -9.94
C SER A 75 3.94 -3.57 -8.69
N HIS A 76 4.80 -2.56 -8.58
CA HIS A 76 5.62 -2.35 -7.40
C HIS A 76 5.25 -1.01 -6.76
N LYS A 77 5.14 -0.98 -5.43
CA LYS A 77 4.97 0.23 -4.64
C LYS A 77 5.86 0.16 -3.41
N SER A 78 6.59 1.23 -3.17
CA SER A 78 7.36 1.43 -1.96
C SER A 78 6.81 2.65 -1.23
N ASP A 79 6.65 2.57 0.09
CA ASP A 79 6.10 3.62 0.94
C ASP A 79 6.83 3.65 2.29
N SER A 80 7.20 4.83 2.76
CA SER A 80 7.84 5.01 4.07
C SER A 80 7.19 6.11 4.88
N PHE A 81 7.26 5.95 6.20
CA PHE A 81 6.73 6.91 7.16
C PHE A 81 7.61 6.97 8.41
N ALA A 82 8.14 8.17 8.67
CA ALA A 82 8.92 8.45 9.86
C ALA A 82 8.04 9.01 10.98
N CYS A 83 8.25 8.49 12.19
CA CYS A 83 7.56 8.92 13.40
C CYS A 83 8.56 9.24 14.50
N ARG A 84 8.26 10.26 15.32
CA ARG A 84 9.11 10.66 16.45
C ARG A 84 8.78 9.80 17.68
N LEU A 85 9.82 9.30 18.32
CA LEU A 85 9.77 8.64 19.63
C LEU A 85 9.60 9.70 20.71
N LYS A 86 8.71 9.46 21.66
CA LYS A 86 8.58 10.31 22.85
C LYS A 86 9.79 10.04 23.75
N SER A 87 10.53 11.08 24.15
CA SER A 87 11.82 10.97 24.85
C SER A 87 11.75 10.27 26.22
N ASP A 88 10.56 10.20 26.82
CA ASP A 88 10.41 9.83 28.23
C ASP A 88 9.77 8.44 28.43
N GLU A 89 9.44 7.72 27.34
CA GLU A 89 8.81 6.40 27.39
C GLU A 89 9.70 5.33 26.74
N ALA A 90 9.83 4.18 27.40
CA ALA A 90 10.58 3.06 26.85
C ALA A 90 9.84 2.49 25.63
N PHE A 91 10.39 2.71 24.44
CA PHE A 91 9.87 2.15 23.19
C PHE A 91 10.07 0.64 23.14
N ASP A 92 8.95 -0.10 23.10
CA ASP A 92 8.95 -1.54 22.89
C ASP A 92 8.79 -1.86 21.40
N GLU A 93 9.95 -1.94 20.71
CA GLU A 93 10.03 -2.25 19.28
C GLU A 93 9.36 -3.59 18.93
N THR A 94 9.51 -4.59 19.79
CA THR A 94 8.97 -5.94 19.55
C THR A 94 7.45 -5.92 19.59
N ARG A 95 6.87 -5.22 20.58
CA ARG A 95 5.42 -5.06 20.69
C ARG A 95 4.84 -4.23 19.56
N PHE A 96 5.54 -3.17 19.16
CA PHE A 96 5.17 -2.37 18.01
C PHE A 96 5.08 -3.23 16.74
N PHE A 97 6.16 -3.95 16.41
CA PHE A 97 6.23 -4.78 15.21
C PHE A 97 5.26 -5.96 15.23
N SER A 98 5.03 -6.56 16.40
CA SER A 98 4.00 -7.58 16.56
C SER A 98 2.60 -7.02 16.25
N SER A 99 2.32 -5.78 16.66
CA SER A 99 1.05 -5.11 16.36
C SER A 99 0.92 -4.79 14.87
N LEU A 100 1.99 -4.28 14.24
CA LEU A 100 2.02 -4.03 12.79
C LEU A 100 1.76 -5.31 11.99
N LYS A 101 2.44 -6.39 12.37
CA LYS A 101 2.30 -7.70 11.73
C LYS A 101 0.85 -8.19 11.77
N LEU A 102 0.22 -8.12 12.95
CA LEU A 102 -1.18 -8.51 13.14
C LEU A 102 -2.16 -7.63 12.34
N ASP A 103 -1.91 -6.33 12.25
CA ASP A 103 -2.76 -5.41 11.46
C ASP A 103 -2.67 -5.71 9.96
N VAL A 104 -1.46 -5.98 9.44
CA VAL A 104 -1.27 -6.35 8.03
C VAL A 104 -1.90 -7.71 7.73
N GLU A 105 -1.71 -8.69 8.60
CA GLU A 105 -2.33 -10.02 8.48
C GLU A 105 -3.86 -9.91 8.43
N ARG A 106 -4.45 -9.14 9.35
CA ARG A 106 -5.89 -8.87 9.34
C ARG A 106 -6.34 -8.16 8.06
N ALA A 107 -5.63 -7.13 7.62
CA ALA A 107 -5.96 -6.42 6.39
C ALA A 107 -5.91 -7.33 5.16
N LEU A 108 -4.96 -8.26 5.08
CA LEU A 108 -4.91 -9.27 4.02
C LEU A 108 -6.14 -10.18 4.07
N HIS A 109 -6.48 -10.71 5.25
CA HIS A 109 -7.66 -11.57 5.43
C HIS A 109 -8.98 -10.83 5.13
N ASP A 110 -9.14 -9.59 5.56
CA ASP A 110 -10.33 -8.77 5.31
C ASP A 110 -10.51 -8.46 3.81
N ASN A 111 -9.41 -8.43 3.05
CA ASN A 111 -9.44 -8.32 1.58
C ASN A 111 -9.64 -9.67 0.87
N GLY A 112 -9.78 -10.77 1.63
CA GLY A 112 -9.96 -12.13 1.11
C GLY A 112 -8.68 -12.77 0.57
N ALA A 113 -7.51 -12.24 0.92
CA ALA A 113 -6.23 -12.80 0.52
C ALA A 113 -5.89 -14.04 1.37
N GLN A 114 -5.31 -15.04 0.72
CA GLN A 114 -4.74 -16.19 1.38
C GLN A 114 -3.24 -15.97 1.57
N ILE A 115 -2.76 -15.98 2.81
CA ILE A 115 -1.33 -15.94 3.11
C ILE A 115 -0.72 -17.29 2.69
N THR A 116 0.27 -17.24 1.80
CA THR A 116 0.95 -18.42 1.24
C THR A 116 2.32 -18.65 1.85
N ASP A 117 2.97 -17.58 2.31
CA ASP A 117 4.23 -17.64 3.05
C ASP A 117 4.33 -16.44 4.00
N SER A 118 5.06 -16.59 5.09
CA SER A 118 5.31 -15.50 6.03
C SER A 118 6.63 -15.70 6.73
N GLY A 119 7.30 -14.59 7.07
CA GLY A 119 8.57 -14.66 7.77
C GLY A 119 8.99 -13.34 8.37
N SER A 120 10.11 -13.38 9.05
CA SER A 120 10.74 -12.24 9.70
C SER A 120 12.25 -12.42 9.63
N SER A 121 12.98 -11.35 9.29
CA SER A 121 14.45 -11.34 9.27
C SER A 121 15.05 -10.69 10.53
N GLY A 122 14.23 -10.33 11.51
CA GLY A 122 14.62 -9.69 12.77
C GLY A 122 13.42 -9.08 13.51
N ALA A 123 13.64 -8.51 14.69
CA ALA A 123 12.56 -7.93 15.50
C ALA A 123 11.80 -6.77 14.81
N ALA A 124 12.47 -6.09 13.89
CA ALA A 124 12.03 -4.87 13.21
C ALA A 124 11.67 -5.10 11.72
N SER A 125 11.44 -6.36 11.31
CA SER A 125 11.06 -6.69 9.94
C SER A 125 10.14 -7.92 9.85
N PHE A 126 9.21 -7.89 8.92
CA PHE A 126 8.40 -9.05 8.53
C PHE A 126 7.97 -8.97 7.08
N TYR A 127 7.54 -10.11 6.55
CA TYR A 127 6.88 -10.16 5.25
C TYR A 127 5.73 -11.15 5.24
N PHE A 128 4.78 -10.92 4.33
CA PHE A 128 3.73 -11.86 3.95
C PHE A 128 3.71 -11.98 2.43
N ALA A 129 3.83 -13.20 1.92
CA ALA A 129 3.42 -13.52 0.57
C ALA A 129 1.95 -13.97 0.59
N TYR A 130 1.19 -13.53 -0.38
CA TYR A 130 -0.25 -13.79 -0.43
C TYR A 130 -0.72 -14.05 -1.86
N ALA A 131 -1.85 -14.75 -1.95
CA ALA A 131 -2.59 -14.94 -3.18
C ALA A 131 -3.99 -14.36 -3.02
N LEU A 132 -4.44 -13.58 -4.01
CA LEU A 132 -5.79 -13.06 -4.09
C LEU A 132 -6.32 -13.25 -5.52
N LYS A 133 -7.23 -14.22 -5.69
CA LYS A 133 -7.73 -14.62 -7.02
C LYS A 133 -6.56 -14.97 -7.96
N ASN A 134 -6.35 -14.21 -9.03
CA ASN A 134 -5.28 -14.41 -10.01
C ASN A 134 -4.03 -13.55 -9.72
N VAL A 135 -4.00 -12.85 -8.59
CA VAL A 135 -2.90 -11.98 -8.18
C VAL A 135 -2.06 -12.68 -7.12
N ARG A 136 -0.74 -12.66 -7.29
CA ARG A 136 0.24 -13.05 -6.27
C ARG A 136 0.94 -11.79 -5.82
N GLY A 137 0.93 -11.56 -4.52
CA GLY A 137 1.57 -10.39 -3.94
C GLY A 137 2.52 -10.73 -2.81
N ARG A 138 3.38 -9.77 -2.49
CA ARG A 138 4.26 -9.80 -1.34
C ARG A 138 4.29 -8.42 -0.72
N VAL A 139 4.01 -8.34 0.57
CA VAL A 139 4.23 -7.15 1.39
C VAL A 139 5.38 -7.42 2.34
N GLN A 140 6.36 -6.53 2.35
CA GLN A 140 7.47 -6.55 3.28
C GLN A 140 7.45 -5.23 4.04
N VAL A 141 7.46 -5.32 5.37
CA VAL A 141 7.55 -4.15 6.26
C VAL A 141 8.84 -4.27 7.05
N SER A 142 9.65 -3.23 7.02
CA SER A 142 10.87 -3.10 7.78
C SER A 142 10.88 -1.76 8.49
N SER A 143 11.82 -1.59 9.40
CA SER A 143 12.03 -0.29 10.00
C SER A 143 13.48 -0.06 10.33
N THR A 144 13.81 1.22 10.39
CA THR A 144 15.15 1.72 10.69
C THR A 144 15.03 2.82 11.73
N ARG A 145 15.75 2.68 12.83
CA ARG A 145 15.88 3.76 13.82
C ARG A 145 16.81 4.84 13.25
N MET A 146 16.31 6.07 13.16
CA MET A 146 17.07 7.23 12.70
C MET A 146 17.47 8.09 13.90
N GLY A 147 18.71 7.92 14.36
CA GLY A 147 19.20 8.61 15.55
C GLY A 147 18.51 8.14 16.84
N THR A 148 18.36 9.04 17.82
CA THR A 148 17.76 8.70 19.12
C THR A 148 16.25 8.83 19.13
N ASP A 149 15.71 9.73 18.29
CA ASP A 149 14.36 10.27 18.43
C ASP A 149 13.42 9.90 17.29
N TYR A 150 13.90 9.28 16.21
CA TYR A 150 13.08 8.95 15.05
C TYR A 150 13.11 7.47 14.72
N TYR A 151 11.96 7.01 14.25
CA TYR A 151 11.76 5.65 13.80
C TYR A 151 11.07 5.69 12.45
N ASP A 152 11.74 5.17 11.42
CA ASP A 152 11.22 5.12 10.05
C ASP A 152 10.72 3.72 9.73
N VAL A 153 9.46 3.63 9.29
CA VAL A 153 8.82 2.39 8.88
C VAL A 153 8.72 2.39 7.37
N HIS A 154 9.34 1.41 6.73
CA HIS A 154 9.38 1.24 5.30
C HIS A 154 8.56 0.01 4.90
N ALA A 155 7.82 0.11 3.80
CA ALA A 155 7.03 -0.97 3.27
C ALA A 155 7.19 -1.09 1.75
N ASP A 156 7.53 -2.28 1.29
CA ASP A 156 7.61 -2.64 -0.11
C ASP A 156 6.49 -3.65 -0.44
N LEU A 157 5.73 -3.34 -1.48
CA LEU A 157 4.64 -4.15 -1.97
C LEU A 157 4.86 -4.44 -3.45
N ASP A 158 4.80 -5.73 -3.78
CA ASP A 158 4.86 -6.23 -5.14
C ASP A 158 3.61 -7.04 -5.43
N GLU A 159 2.98 -6.84 -6.58
CA GLU A 159 1.91 -7.67 -7.10
C GLU A 159 2.13 -8.04 -8.55
N THR A 160 1.88 -9.31 -8.85
CA THR A 160 1.92 -9.86 -10.19
C THR A 160 0.63 -10.61 -10.47
N GLY A 161 0.13 -10.51 -11.69
CA GLY A 161 -1.05 -11.25 -12.12
C GLY A 161 -1.03 -11.55 -13.61
N ASN A 162 -1.92 -12.46 -14.02
CA ASN A 162 -1.93 -13.06 -15.34
C ASN A 162 -3.31 -13.02 -15.99
#